data_AF-A0A8T9PZU4-F1
#
_entry.id   AF-A0A8T9PZU4-F1
#
_cell.length_a   1.000
_cell.length_b   1.000
_cell.length_c   1.000
_cell.angle_alpha   90.00
_cell.angle_beta   90.00
_cell.angle_gamma   90.00
#
_symmetry.space_group_name_H-M   'P 1'
#
loop_
_entity.id
_entity.type
_entity.pdbx_description
1 polymer ?
#
loop_
_entity_poly.entity_id
_entity_poly.type
_entity_poly.pdbx_seq_one_letter_code
_entity_poly.pdbx_strand_id
1 'polypeptide(L)'
;MVLFAATLSLGGWLGSEVSPVFRLNKFTSQLIRNYSDLREGSLHRPHIEYADLAPTLPSLLRNVPKAVVSAVVRPMPWEDSTPLYVAAGLENLLLLTVLLVAVAAAARGEWGQLPFALVLALAFYCLVLAALLGLSTPNLGTLNRYRAVMLPYLLLLALQNDYAARWLRRIGL
;
A
#
# COMPACT_ATOMS: atom_id res chain seq x y z
N MET A 1 -7.84 -15.31 16.29
CA MET A 1 -7.19 -14.13 16.90
C MET A 1 -5.88 -14.52 17.59
N VAL A 2 -5.92 -15.36 18.63
CA VAL A 2 -4.73 -15.79 19.37
C VAL A 2 -3.69 -16.46 18.48
N LEU A 3 -4.10 -17.36 17.58
CA LEU A 3 -3.17 -18.04 16.66
C LEU A 3 -2.45 -17.07 15.72
N PHE A 4 -3.17 -16.09 15.15
CA PHE A 4 -2.60 -15.09 14.24
C PHE A 4 -1.64 -14.14 14.97
N ALA A 5 -2.04 -13.68 16.17
CA ALA A 5 -1.18 -12.89 17.03
C ALA A 5 0.07 -13.68 17.47
N ALA A 6 -0.09 -14.97 17.82
CA ALA A 6 1.01 -15.85 18.17
C ALA A 6 1.96 -16.05 16.99
N THR A 7 1.45 -16.24 15.76
CA THR A 7 2.30 -16.37 14.56
C THR A 7 3.04 -15.07 14.23
N LEU A 8 2.41 -13.91 14.39
CA LEU A 8 3.08 -12.61 14.22
C LEU A 8 4.16 -12.38 15.27
N SER A 9 3.85 -12.71 16.53
CA SER A 9 4.78 -12.55 17.65
C SER A 9 5.97 -13.50 17.52
N LEU A 10 5.70 -14.77 17.19
CA LEU A 10 6.72 -15.78 16.96
C LEU A 10 7.57 -15.44 15.72
N GLY A 11 6.95 -14.96 14.64
CA GLY A 11 7.67 -14.49 13.45
C GLY A 11 8.56 -13.28 13.74
N GLY A 12 8.08 -12.32 14.54
CA GLY A 12 8.88 -11.18 15.00
C GLY A 12 10.06 -11.61 15.88
N TRP A 13 9.83 -12.55 16.79
CA TRP A 13 10.86 -13.08 17.70
C TRP A 13 11.90 -13.95 16.99
N LEU A 14 11.48 -14.86 16.11
CA LEU A 14 12.39 -15.63 15.26
C LEU A 14 13.17 -14.72 14.31
N GLY A 15 12.51 -13.68 13.78
CA GLY A 15 13.15 -12.65 12.96
C GLY A 15 14.26 -11.91 13.71
N SER A 16 14.15 -11.71 15.03
CA SER A 16 15.20 -11.09 15.83
C SER A 16 16.42 -11.98 16.08
N GLU A 17 16.24 -13.31 16.08
CA GLU A 17 17.30 -14.27 16.41
C GLU A 17 18.02 -14.85 15.16
N VAL A 18 17.39 -14.84 13.99
CA VAL A 18 17.91 -15.56 12.81
C VAL A 18 19.08 -14.85 12.10
N SER A 19 19.31 -13.54 12.26
CA SER A 19 20.60 -12.98 11.83
C SER A 19 20.95 -11.54 12.27
N PRO A 20 22.16 -11.29 12.82
CA PRO A 20 22.75 -9.94 12.87
C PRO A 20 23.05 -9.33 11.48
N VAL A 21 22.76 -10.04 10.38
CA VAL A 21 22.82 -9.57 8.97
C VAL A 21 21.64 -8.66 8.61
N PHE A 22 20.51 -8.74 9.32
CA PHE A 22 19.48 -7.69 9.29
C PHE A 22 19.96 -6.51 10.14
N ARG A 23 21.07 -5.89 9.76
CA ARG A 23 21.41 -4.57 10.28
C ARG A 23 20.28 -3.66 9.81
N LEU A 24 19.26 -3.46 10.65
CA LEU A 24 18.12 -2.58 10.37
C LEU A 24 18.62 -1.21 9.89
N ASN A 25 19.78 -0.77 10.39
CA ASN A 25 20.49 0.41 9.92
C ASN A 25 21.01 0.29 8.47
N LYS A 26 21.54 -0.87 8.05
CA LYS A 26 21.93 -1.14 6.65
C LYS A 26 20.68 -1.20 5.75
N PHE A 27 19.63 -1.90 6.15
CA PHE A 27 18.37 -1.92 5.39
C PHE A 27 17.82 -0.49 5.20
N THR A 28 17.72 0.25 6.30
CA THR A 28 17.20 1.62 6.30
C THR A 28 18.06 2.57 5.46
N SER A 29 19.39 2.48 5.58
CA SER A 29 20.30 3.29 4.76
C SER A 29 20.27 2.91 3.28
N GLN A 30 20.11 1.62 2.93
CA GLN A 30 19.94 1.20 1.54
C GLN A 30 18.60 1.67 0.95
N LEU A 31 17.52 1.58 1.74
CA LEU A 31 16.21 2.06 1.33
C LEU A 31 16.24 3.57 1.06
N ILE A 32 16.90 4.34 1.92
CA ILE A 32 17.03 5.80 1.74
C ILE A 32 17.95 6.15 0.59
N ARG A 33 19.06 5.43 0.38
CA ARG A 33 19.91 5.60 -0.81
C ARG A 33 19.10 5.38 -2.08
N ASN A 34 18.34 4.29 -2.15
CA ASN A 34 17.47 4.04 -3.29
C ASN A 34 16.44 5.16 -3.48
N TYR A 35 15.80 5.62 -2.38
CA TYR A 35 14.89 6.75 -2.43
C TYR A 35 15.57 8.04 -2.93
N SER A 36 16.77 8.38 -2.44
CA SER A 36 17.49 9.58 -2.86
C SER A 36 17.92 9.51 -4.33
N ASP A 37 18.46 8.37 -4.75
CA ASP A 37 18.92 8.14 -6.12
C ASP A 37 17.74 8.24 -7.11
N LEU A 38 16.59 7.65 -6.76
CA LEU A 38 15.37 7.75 -7.57
C LEU A 38 14.72 9.14 -7.50
N ARG A 39 14.89 9.87 -6.40
CA ARG A 39 14.33 11.22 -6.23
C ARG A 39 14.98 12.21 -7.19
N GLU A 40 16.29 12.14 -7.39
CA GLU A 40 17.01 13.02 -8.33
C GLU A 40 16.43 12.92 -9.76
N GLY A 41 16.15 11.70 -10.23
CA GLY A 41 15.49 11.47 -11.52
C GLY A 41 13.99 11.81 -11.57
N SER A 42 13.38 12.13 -10.42
CA SER A 42 11.94 12.37 -10.28
C SER A 42 11.58 13.83 -10.00
N LEU A 43 12.56 14.73 -9.87
CA LEU A 43 12.32 16.15 -9.57
C LEU A 43 11.38 16.85 -10.54
N HIS A 44 11.33 16.38 -11.80
CA HIS A 44 10.50 16.94 -12.87
C HIS A 44 9.18 16.17 -13.06
N ARG A 45 8.90 15.19 -12.20
CA ARG A 45 7.70 14.34 -12.25
C ARG A 45 6.98 14.34 -10.90
N PRO A 46 5.67 13.99 -10.87
CA PRO A 46 4.96 13.82 -9.62
C PRO A 46 5.65 12.77 -8.74
N HIS A 47 6.05 13.17 -7.53
CA HIS A 47 6.76 12.30 -6.59
C HIS A 47 6.26 12.47 -5.15
N ILE A 48 6.69 11.57 -4.27
CA ILE A 48 6.41 11.61 -2.83
C ILE A 48 7.58 12.31 -2.14
N GLU A 49 7.28 13.43 -1.47
CA GLU A 49 8.24 14.13 -0.63
C GLU A 49 8.03 13.76 0.85
N TYR A 50 9.10 13.37 1.53
CA TYR A 50 9.12 13.14 2.98
C TYR A 50 9.87 14.29 3.66
N ALA A 51 9.30 14.89 4.70
CA ALA A 51 9.89 16.04 5.38
C ALA A 51 11.12 15.65 6.22
N ASP A 52 11.05 14.51 6.92
CA ASP A 52 12.08 14.04 7.86
C ASP A 52 12.46 12.58 7.56
N LEU A 53 12.95 12.27 6.35
CA LEU A 53 13.44 10.92 6.03
C LEU A 53 14.92 10.79 6.39
N ALA A 54 15.19 10.17 7.54
CA ALA A 54 16.52 9.93 8.07
C ALA A 54 16.79 8.42 8.14
N PRO A 55 18.07 7.97 8.11
CA PRO A 55 18.43 6.55 8.13
C PRO A 55 18.26 5.91 9.51
N THR A 56 17.07 6.06 10.09
CA THR A 56 16.70 5.55 11.39
C THR A 56 15.32 4.90 11.32
N LEU A 57 15.15 3.81 12.06
CA LEU A 57 13.88 3.08 12.10
C LEU A 57 12.69 3.94 12.58
N PRO A 58 12.84 4.83 13.59
CA PRO A 58 11.76 5.71 14.02
C PRO A 58 11.31 6.69 12.93
N SER A 59 12.25 7.23 12.14
CA SER A 59 11.94 8.12 11.02
C SER A 59 11.16 7.41 9.92
N LEU A 60 11.54 6.17 9.57
CA LEU A 60 10.78 5.36 8.63
C LEU A 60 9.36 5.12 9.12
N LEU A 61 9.20 4.62 10.36
CA LEU A 61 7.89 4.32 10.94
C LEU A 61 6.98 5.54 10.99
N ARG A 62 7.54 6.74 11.25
CA ARG A 62 6.79 8.00 11.21
C ARG A 62 6.28 8.36 9.82
N ASN A 63 7.00 7.97 8.77
CA ASN A 63 6.64 8.23 7.37
C ASN A 63 5.77 7.12 6.74
N VAL A 64 5.66 5.94 7.37
CA VAL A 64 4.82 4.82 6.89
C VAL A 64 3.38 5.25 6.57
N PRO A 65 2.65 6.00 7.41
CA PRO A 65 1.28 6.39 7.10
C PRO A 65 1.19 7.20 5.80
N LYS A 66 2.11 8.15 5.61
CA LYS A 66 2.18 8.97 4.39
C LYS A 66 2.52 8.12 3.17
N ALA A 67 3.44 7.16 3.31
CA ALA A 67 3.83 6.23 2.27
C ALA A 67 2.66 5.34 1.82
N VAL A 68 1.94 4.75 2.78
CA VAL A 68 0.76 3.90 2.54
C VAL A 68 -0.34 4.70 1.85
N VAL A 69 -0.69 5.88 2.38
CA VAL A 69 -1.70 6.75 1.75
C VAL A 69 -1.27 7.12 0.34
N SER A 70 0.00 7.46 0.11
CA SER A 70 0.48 7.79 -1.22
C SER A 70 0.42 6.59 -2.17
N ALA A 71 0.76 5.38 -1.72
CA ALA A 71 0.71 4.17 -2.53
C ALA A 71 -0.72 3.72 -2.89
N VAL A 72 -1.68 3.95 -1.99
CA VAL A 72 -3.08 3.57 -2.22
C VAL A 72 -3.83 4.65 -3.00
N VAL A 73 -3.64 5.92 -2.64
CA VAL A 73 -4.46 7.04 -3.13
C VAL A 73 -3.88 7.74 -4.35
N ARG A 74 -2.57 7.67 -4.60
CA ARG A 74 -1.92 8.30 -5.77
C ARG A 74 -1.58 7.22 -6.82
N PRO A 75 -1.58 7.53 -8.14
CA PRO A 75 -1.72 8.84 -8.76
C PRO A 75 -3.17 9.34 -8.83
N MET A 76 -3.38 10.64 -8.72
CA MET A 76 -4.67 11.29 -9.02
C MET A 76 -4.64 11.93 -10.42
N PRO A 77 -5.74 11.96 -11.18
CA PRO A 77 -5.69 12.40 -12.59
C PRO A 77 -5.35 13.88 -12.77
N TRP A 78 -5.37 14.68 -11.71
CA TRP A 78 -5.00 16.11 -11.72
C TRP A 78 -3.54 16.38 -11.32
N GLU A 79 -2.74 15.35 -10.98
CA GLU A 79 -1.33 15.55 -10.58
C GLU A 79 -0.36 15.69 -11.77
N ASP A 80 -0.75 15.26 -12.96
CA ASP A 80 0.02 15.39 -14.21
C ASP A 80 -0.94 15.50 -15.40
N SER A 81 -0.56 16.25 -16.43
CA SER A 81 -1.34 16.42 -17.66
C SER A 81 -1.03 15.36 -18.73
N THR A 82 -0.07 14.47 -18.47
CA THR A 82 0.30 13.41 -19.41
C THR A 82 -0.86 12.42 -19.60
N PRO A 83 -1.30 12.11 -20.84
CA PRO A 83 -2.48 11.27 -21.10
C PRO A 83 -2.43 9.90 -20.41
N LEU A 84 -1.26 9.25 -20.41
CA LEU A 84 -1.05 7.97 -19.72
C LEU A 84 -1.21 8.08 -18.20
N TYR A 85 -0.79 9.21 -17.64
CA TYR A 85 -0.91 9.48 -16.21
C TYR A 85 -2.36 9.76 -15.81
N VAL A 86 -3.09 10.53 -16.62
CA VAL A 86 -4.53 10.78 -16.43
C VAL A 86 -5.31 9.46 -16.48
N ALA A 87 -5.02 8.59 -17.44
CA ALA A 87 -5.63 7.26 -17.52
C ALA A 87 -5.36 6.40 -16.27
N ALA A 88 -4.11 6.38 -15.80
CA ALA A 88 -3.74 5.70 -14.55
C ALA A 88 -4.44 6.32 -13.32
N GLY A 89 -4.62 7.65 -13.31
CA GLY A 89 -5.36 8.35 -12.27
C GLY A 89 -6.84 8.01 -12.26
N LEU A 90 -7.47 7.86 -13.44
CA LEU A 90 -8.87 7.43 -13.56
C LEU A 90 -9.07 5.98 -13.10
N GLU A 91 -8.17 5.07 -13.49
CA GLU A 91 -8.17 3.68 -12.99
C GLU A 91 -8.08 3.66 -11.45
N ASN A 92 -7.20 4.50 -10.90
CA ASN A 92 -7.02 4.63 -9.47
C ASN A 92 -8.27 5.19 -8.76
N LEU A 93 -8.93 6.20 -9.34
CA LEU A 93 -10.19 6.70 -8.80
C LEU A 93 -11.26 5.61 -8.76
N LEU A 94 -11.36 4.78 -9.80
CA LEU A 94 -12.29 3.65 -9.80
C LEU A 94 -11.96 2.66 -8.67
N LEU A 95 -10.70 2.28 -8.52
CA LEU A 95 -10.27 1.41 -7.42
C LEU A 95 -10.57 2.01 -6.04
N LEU A 96 -10.33 3.31 -5.84
CA LEU A 96 -10.68 4.01 -4.60
C LEU A 96 -12.18 4.02 -4.34
N THR A 97 -13.02 4.22 -5.37
CA THR A 97 -14.47 4.15 -5.20
C THR A 97 -14.92 2.76 -4.77
N VAL A 98 -14.38 1.69 -5.37
CA VAL A 98 -14.69 0.30 -4.99
C VAL A 98 -14.27 0.02 -3.55
N LEU A 99 -13.08 0.49 -3.13
CA LEU A 99 -12.62 0.40 -1.76
C LEU A 99 -13.55 1.13 -0.77
N LEU A 100 -13.94 2.37 -1.08
CA LEU A 100 -14.83 3.16 -0.22
C LEU A 100 -16.21 2.50 -0.08
N VAL A 101 -16.75 1.95 -1.18
CA VAL A 101 -18.01 1.20 -1.16
C VAL A 101 -17.88 -0.06 -0.29
N ALA A 102 -16.78 -0.80 -0.42
CA ALA A 102 -16.54 -1.99 0.39
C ALA A 102 -16.42 -1.68 1.89
N VAL A 103 -15.71 -0.61 2.25
CA VAL A 103 -15.58 -0.14 3.64
C VAL A 103 -16.92 0.35 4.18
N ALA A 104 -17.69 1.11 3.40
CA ALA A 104 -19.01 1.59 3.80
C ALA A 104 -19.99 0.43 4.01
N ALA A 105 -19.94 -0.61 3.17
CA ALA A 105 -20.76 -1.80 3.30
C ALA A 105 -20.36 -2.65 4.53
N ALA A 106 -19.06 -2.80 4.78
CA ALA A 106 -18.58 -3.45 6.01
C ALA A 106 -19.02 -2.69 7.28
N ALA A 107 -18.98 -1.35 7.25
CA ALA A 107 -19.47 -0.51 8.37
C ALA A 107 -20.99 -0.62 8.58
N ARG A 108 -21.75 -0.99 7.55
CA ARG A 108 -23.20 -1.28 7.64
C ARG A 108 -23.51 -2.71 8.10
N GLY A 109 -22.49 -3.51 8.41
CA GLY A 109 -22.65 -4.89 8.86
C GLY A 109 -22.83 -5.91 7.74
N GLU A 110 -22.68 -5.52 6.47
CA GLU A 110 -22.56 -6.47 5.36
C GLU A 110 -21.12 -6.98 5.31
N TRP A 111 -20.80 -7.97 6.14
CA TRP A 111 -19.49 -8.61 6.18
C TRP A 111 -19.32 -9.53 4.97
N GLY A 112 -18.08 -9.60 4.46
CA GLY A 112 -17.75 -10.47 3.33
C GLY A 112 -17.75 -11.96 3.69
N GLN A 113 -17.65 -12.80 2.67
CA GLN A 113 -17.68 -14.26 2.81
C GLN A 113 -16.37 -14.86 3.33
N LEU A 114 -15.27 -14.10 3.33
CA LEU A 114 -13.96 -14.60 3.74
C LEU A 114 -13.85 -14.68 5.27
N PRO A 115 -13.09 -15.65 5.80
CA PRO A 115 -12.85 -15.74 7.23
C PRO A 115 -12.08 -14.50 7.71
N PHE A 116 -12.49 -13.95 8.85
CA PHE A 116 -11.91 -12.73 9.43
C PHE A 116 -10.37 -12.76 9.55
N ALA A 117 -9.80 -13.92 9.89
CA ALA A 117 -8.35 -14.09 9.98
C ALA A 117 -7.63 -13.91 8.63
N LEU A 118 -8.25 -14.37 7.53
CA LEU A 118 -7.71 -14.18 6.18
C LEU A 118 -7.83 -12.73 5.75
N VAL A 119 -8.96 -12.07 6.05
CA VAL A 119 -9.14 -10.63 5.79
C VAL A 119 -8.05 -9.83 6.49
N LEU A 120 -7.78 -10.13 7.77
CA LEU A 120 -6.73 -9.45 8.54
C LEU A 120 -5.33 -9.72 7.97
N ALA A 121 -5.02 -10.96 7.59
CA ALA A 121 -3.73 -11.32 7.01
C ALA A 121 -3.49 -10.61 5.66
N LEU A 122 -4.50 -10.59 4.79
CA LEU A 122 -4.44 -9.90 3.49
C LEU A 122 -4.35 -8.39 3.66
N ALA A 123 -5.09 -7.81 4.59
CA ALA A 123 -5.04 -6.38 4.88
C ALA A 123 -3.67 -5.97 5.41
N PHE A 124 -3.11 -6.77 6.32
CA PHE A 124 -1.75 -6.59 6.83
C PHE A 124 -0.71 -6.69 5.72
N TYR A 125 -0.82 -7.70 4.85
CA TYR A 125 0.04 -7.86 3.68
C TYR A 125 -0.01 -6.64 2.75
N CYS A 126 -1.21 -6.15 2.41
CA CYS A 126 -1.37 -4.95 1.59
C CYS A 126 -0.77 -3.71 2.27
N LEU A 127 -0.96 -3.55 3.58
CA LEU A 127 -0.41 -2.42 4.33
C LEU A 127 1.13 -2.43 4.33
N VAL A 128 1.75 -3.59 4.57
CA VAL A 128 3.21 -3.74 4.55
C VAL A 128 3.75 -3.47 3.14
N LEU A 129 3.12 -4.02 2.10
CA LEU A 129 3.52 -3.74 0.72
C LEU A 129 3.38 -2.26 0.35
N ALA A 130 2.26 -1.63 0.69
CA ALA A 130 2.05 -0.21 0.44
C ALA A 130 3.11 0.65 1.14
N ALA A 131 3.48 0.31 2.38
CA ALA A 131 4.53 0.99 3.12
C ALA A 131 5.90 0.84 2.45
N LEU A 132 6.28 -0.39 2.08
CA LEU A 132 7.57 -0.67 1.43
C LEU A 132 7.67 -0.02 0.05
N LEU A 133 6.63 -0.13 -0.78
CA LEU A 133 6.59 0.45 -2.11
C LEU A 133 6.63 1.99 -2.05
N GLY A 134 5.83 2.60 -1.16
CA GLY A 134 5.79 4.04 -1.00
C GLY A 134 7.07 4.64 -0.44
N LEU A 135 7.73 3.96 0.51
CA LEU A 135 9.00 4.42 1.09
C LEU A 135 10.17 4.23 0.11
N SER A 136 10.17 3.17 -0.68
CA SER A 136 11.26 2.87 -1.62
C SER A 136 11.17 3.63 -2.94
N THR A 137 9.97 4.01 -3.37
CA THR A 137 9.73 4.53 -4.73
C THR A 137 9.13 5.93 -4.67
N PRO A 138 9.93 7.01 -4.84
CA PRO A 138 9.42 8.37 -4.84
C PRO A 138 8.53 8.67 -6.04
N ASN A 139 8.82 8.11 -7.21
CA ASN A 139 8.14 8.40 -8.46
C ASN A 139 6.75 7.74 -8.53
N LEU A 140 5.71 8.54 -8.71
CA LEU A 140 4.33 8.04 -8.77
C LEU A 140 4.05 7.13 -9.97
N GLY A 141 4.73 7.36 -11.10
CA GLY A 141 4.57 6.54 -12.30
C GLY A 141 5.11 5.12 -12.10
N THR A 142 6.26 4.97 -11.46
CA THR A 142 6.81 3.65 -11.11
C THR A 142 6.06 3.01 -9.96
N LEU A 143 5.60 3.81 -8.99
CA LEU A 143 4.77 3.35 -7.88
C LEU A 143 3.48 2.69 -8.40
N ASN A 144 2.81 3.30 -9.38
CA ASN A 144 1.61 2.72 -9.98
C ASN A 144 1.90 1.35 -10.65
N ARG A 145 3.06 1.21 -11.31
CA ARG A 145 3.46 -0.06 -11.94
C ARG A 145 3.74 -1.15 -10.91
N TYR A 146 4.40 -0.83 -9.80
CA TYR A 146 4.70 -1.81 -8.75
C TYR A 146 3.49 -2.16 -7.89
N ARG A 147 2.51 -1.25 -7.81
CA ARG A 147 1.24 -1.50 -7.14
C ARG A 147 0.43 -2.64 -7.78
N ALA A 148 0.66 -2.96 -9.05
CA ALA A 148 0.02 -4.12 -9.70
C ALA A 148 0.20 -5.43 -8.92
N VAL A 149 1.28 -5.56 -8.12
CA VAL A 149 1.52 -6.72 -7.25
C VAL A 149 0.54 -6.76 -6.06
N MET A 150 0.16 -5.60 -5.52
CA MET A 150 -0.77 -5.48 -4.39
C MET A 150 -2.24 -5.47 -4.83
N LEU A 151 -2.51 -4.95 -6.03
CA LEU A 151 -3.84 -4.74 -6.59
C LEU A 151 -4.79 -5.95 -6.55
N PRO A 152 -4.39 -7.18 -6.93
CA PRO A 152 -5.31 -8.33 -6.90
C PRO A 152 -5.79 -8.68 -5.50
N TYR A 153 -4.92 -8.54 -4.49
CA TYR A 153 -5.27 -8.81 -3.09
C TYR A 153 -6.18 -7.74 -2.50
N LEU A 154 -5.92 -6.49 -2.88
CA LEU A 154 -6.75 -5.36 -2.48
C LEU A 154 -8.15 -5.43 -3.11
N LEU A 155 -8.25 -5.84 -4.38
CA LEU A 155 -9.53 -6.08 -5.04
C LEU A 155 -10.28 -7.27 -4.41
N LEU A 156 -9.57 -8.37 -4.08
CA LEU A 156 -10.18 -9.50 -3.37
C LEU A 156 -10.79 -9.04 -2.02
N LEU A 157 -10.05 -8.21 -1.28
CA LEU A 157 -10.54 -7.63 -0.02
C LEU A 157 -11.73 -6.68 -0.19
N ALA A 158 -11.82 -5.98 -1.32
CA ALA A 158 -12.93 -5.08 -1.59
C ALA A 158 -14.18 -5.83 -2.10
N LEU A 159 -14.00 -6.80 -2.99
CA LEU A 159 -15.06 -7.51 -3.70
C LEU A 159 -15.59 -8.74 -2.97
N GLN A 160 -14.94 -9.19 -1.89
CA GLN A 160 -15.52 -10.21 -1.00
C GLN A 160 -16.88 -9.81 -0.43
N ASN A 161 -17.19 -8.50 -0.43
CA ASN A 161 -18.46 -7.97 0.02
C ASN A 161 -19.46 -8.01 -1.15
N ASP A 162 -20.52 -8.80 -0.99
CA ASP A 162 -21.59 -8.93 -1.97
C ASP A 162 -22.23 -7.57 -2.31
N TYR A 163 -22.19 -6.57 -1.41
CA TYR A 163 -22.61 -5.21 -1.72
C TYR A 163 -21.74 -4.53 -2.77
N ALA A 164 -20.42 -4.58 -2.61
CA ALA A 164 -19.47 -3.96 -3.54
C ALA A 164 -19.53 -4.67 -4.90
N ALA A 165 -19.63 -6.00 -4.90
CA ALA A 165 -19.81 -6.79 -6.12
C ALA A 165 -21.16 -6.48 -6.82
N ARG A 166 -22.26 -6.36 -6.07
CA ARG A 166 -23.58 -5.94 -6.62
C ARG A 166 -23.54 -4.53 -7.18
N TRP A 167 -22.83 -3.61 -6.51
CA TRP A 167 -22.68 -2.24 -6.97
C TRP A 167 -21.92 -2.18 -8.31
N LEU A 168 -20.85 -2.97 -8.46
CA LEU A 168 -20.12 -3.10 -9.72
C LEU A 168 -21.01 -3.63 -10.86
N ARG A 169 -21.80 -4.67 -10.58
CA ARG A 169 -22.76 -5.22 -11.56
C ARG A 169 -23.83 -4.21 -12.00
N ARG A 170 -24.23 -3.28 -11.14
CA ARG A 170 -25.20 -2.22 -11.48
C ARG A 170 -24.64 -1.17 -12.44
N ILE A 171 -23.33 -0.93 -12.40
CA ILE A 171 -22.64 0.01 -13.31
C ILE A 171 -22.19 -0.66 -14.62
N GLY A 172 -22.51 -1.95 -14.82
CA GLY A 172 -22.23 -2.68 -16.06
C GLY A 172 -20.76 -3.13 -16.21
N LEU A 173 -20.01 -3.19 -15.11
CA LEU A 173 -18.64 -3.70 -15.04
C LEU A 173 -18.57 -5.07 -14.38
#